data_AF-A0A1H2QAJ6-F1
#
_entry.id   AF-A0A1H2QAJ6-F1
#
_cell.length_a   1.000
_cell.length_b   1.000
_cell.length_c   1.000
_cell.angle_alpha   90.00
_cell.angle_beta   90.00
_cell.angle_gamma   90.00
#
_symmetry.space_group_name_H-M   'P 1'
#
loop_
_entity.id
_entity.type
_entity.pdbx_description
1 polymer ?
#
loop_
_entity_poly.entity_id
_entity_poly.type
_entity_poly.pdbx_seq_one_letter_code
_entity_poly.pdbx_strand_id
1 'polypeptide(L)'
;MNCSVMEDEMLMFSNQIVRSIVDEVLSEGRKVIRIHTAWQLQHGEILLYEYSSINFPTSNFTILDSLEDYNRICEQIHWVK
;
A
#
# COMPACT_ATOMS: atom_id res chain seq x y z
N MET A 1 0.43 -31.99 -25.96
CA MET A 1 -0.49 -31.25 -25.06
C MET A 1 -0.01 -29.82 -25.01
N ASN A 2 -0.78 -28.90 -25.60
CA ASN A 2 -0.49 -27.46 -25.55
C ASN A 2 -1.00 -26.93 -24.22
N CYS A 3 -0.11 -26.48 -23.34
CA CYS A 3 -0.47 -25.57 -22.26
C CYS A 3 -0.34 -24.15 -22.79
N SER A 4 -1.43 -23.61 -23.33
CA SER A 4 -1.57 -22.17 -23.56
C SER A 4 -1.91 -21.52 -22.23
N VAL A 5 -0.88 -21.21 -21.43
CA VAL A 5 -1.02 -20.27 -20.32
C VAL A 5 -0.99 -18.87 -20.95
N MET A 6 -2.16 -18.39 -21.38
CA MET A 6 -2.38 -16.95 -21.47
C MET A 6 -2.85 -16.52 -20.09
N GLU A 7 -1.91 -16.46 -19.15
CA GLU A 7 -2.09 -15.56 -18.01
C GLU A 7 -1.82 -14.18 -18.59
N ASP A 8 -2.91 -13.48 -18.89
CA ASP A 8 -2.91 -12.04 -19.01
C ASP A 8 -2.33 -11.53 -17.68
N GLU A 9 -1.00 -11.37 -17.61
CA GLU A 9 -0.35 -10.67 -16.51
C GLU A 9 -0.97 -9.28 -16.54
N MET A 10 -1.99 -9.06 -15.71
CA MET A 10 -2.68 -7.80 -15.61
C MET A 10 -1.68 -6.80 -15.05
N LEU A 11 -0.93 -6.17 -15.95
CA LEU A 11 0.13 -5.23 -15.63
C LEU A 11 -0.51 -4.10 -14.83
N MET A 12 -0.19 -4.05 -13.52
CA MET A 12 -0.68 -3.00 -12.64
C MET A 12 0.09 -1.73 -12.94
N PHE A 13 -0.43 -0.93 -13.85
CA PHE A 13 0.09 0.39 -14.15
C PHE A 13 -0.52 1.41 -13.18
N SER A 14 0.33 2.17 -12.53
CA SER A 14 -0.06 3.33 -11.73
C SER A 14 0.12 4.59 -12.58
N ASN A 15 -0.91 5.44 -12.61
CA ASN A 15 -0.81 6.74 -13.27
C ASN A 15 -0.41 7.85 -12.30
N GLN A 16 -0.62 7.66 -10.98
CA GLN A 16 -0.42 8.71 -9.99
C GLN A 16 -0.16 8.17 -8.58
N ILE A 17 0.79 8.79 -7.88
CA ILE A 17 0.94 8.61 -6.43
C ILE A 17 -0.13 9.43 -5.73
N VAL A 18 -0.98 8.76 -4.95
CA VAL A 18 -2.05 9.39 -4.14
C VAL A 18 -1.48 9.92 -2.83
N ARG A 19 -0.59 9.16 -2.19
CA ARG A 19 0.06 9.53 -0.93
C ARG A 19 1.40 8.81 -0.79
N SER A 20 2.40 9.48 -0.25
CA SER A 20 3.67 8.86 0.15
C SER A 20 4.19 9.52 1.43
N ILE A 21 4.30 8.73 2.50
CA ILE A 21 4.79 9.15 3.81
C ILE A 21 5.90 8.21 4.23
N VAL A 22 7.00 8.78 4.71
CA VAL A 22 8.15 8.05 5.23
C VAL A 22 8.56 8.73 6.53
N ASP A 23 8.37 8.03 7.64
CA ASP A 23 8.59 8.57 8.98
C ASP A 23 9.51 7.68 9.81
N GLU A 24 10.34 8.31 10.63
CA GLU A 24 11.07 7.65 11.71
C GLU A 24 10.42 8.01 13.05
N VAL A 25 9.82 7.02 13.71
CA VAL A 25 9.11 7.19 14.98
C VAL A 25 9.80 6.41 16.10
N LEU A 26 9.77 6.94 17.32
CA LEU A 26 10.24 6.21 18.49
C LEU A 26 9.10 5.32 19.02
N SER A 27 9.28 4.00 19.03
CA SER A 27 8.31 3.04 19.57
C SER A 27 9.04 2.07 20.51
N GLU A 28 8.55 1.92 21.75
CA GLU A 28 9.17 1.05 22.77
C GLU A 28 10.67 1.32 22.99
N GLY A 29 11.08 2.60 22.89
CA GLY A 29 12.48 3.00 23.03
C GLY A 29 13.37 2.68 21.83
N ARG A 30 12.82 2.16 20.73
CA ARG A 30 13.52 1.87 19.47
C ARG A 30 13.09 2.85 18.39
N LYS A 31 14.01 3.22 17.52
CA LYS A 31 13.69 3.92 16.27
C LYS A 31 13.03 2.94 15.31
N VAL A 32 11.88 3.33 14.77
CA VAL A 32 11.06 2.52 13.87
C VAL A 32 10.83 3.31 12.60
N ILE A 33 11.13 2.71 11.46
CA ILE A 33 10.84 3.29 10.16
C ILE A 33 9.45 2.82 9.74
N ARG A 34 8.60 3.77 9.33
CA ARG A 34 7.30 3.51 8.73
C ARG A 34 7.27 4.11 7.33
N ILE A 35 6.79 3.33 6.38
CA ILE A 35 6.55 3.79 5.00
C ILE A 35 5.10 3.46 4.67
N HIS A 36 4.39 4.46 4.15
CA HIS A 36 3.03 4.34 3.66
C HIS A 36 2.98 4.96 2.28
N THR A 37 2.74 4.15 1.25
CA THR A 37 2.64 4.65 -0.11
C THR A 37 1.39 4.08 -0.78
N ALA A 38 0.57 4.98 -1.33
CA ALA A 38 -0.65 4.64 -2.05
C ALA A 38 -0.55 5.15 -3.49
N TRP A 39 -0.83 4.27 -4.44
CA TRP A 39 -0.87 4.55 -5.87
C TRP A 39 -2.28 4.31 -6.40
N GLN A 40 -2.74 5.19 -7.28
CA GLN A 40 -3.97 4.93 -8.04
C GLN A 40 -3.62 4.18 -9.32
N LEU A 41 -4.20 2.99 -9.46
CA LEU A 41 -4.11 2.15 -10.64
C LEU A 41 -5.00 2.68 -11.77
N GLN A 42 -4.77 2.20 -12.98
CA GLN A 42 -5.47 2.68 -14.18
C GLN A 42 -7.00 2.58 -14.13
N HIS A 43 -7.56 1.59 -13.43
CA HIS A 43 -9.02 1.42 -13.33
C HIS A 43 -9.63 2.03 -12.06
N GLY A 44 -8.83 2.80 -11.30
CA GLY A 44 -9.30 3.58 -10.15
C GLY A 44 -9.05 2.92 -8.80
N GLU A 45 -8.63 1.65 -8.77
CA GLU A 45 -8.23 0.95 -7.56
C GLU A 45 -6.98 1.61 -6.94
N ILE A 46 -6.82 1.42 -5.63
CA ILE A 46 -5.66 1.92 -4.88
C ILE A 46 -4.79 0.75 -4.48
N LEU A 47 -3.54 0.74 -4.96
CA LEU A 47 -2.51 -0.11 -4.41
C LEU A 47 -1.88 0.60 -3.20
N LEU A 48 -2.01 -0.01 -2.03
CA LEU A 48 -1.41 0.44 -0.79
C LEU A 48 -0.24 -0.45 -0.43
N TYR A 49 0.93 0.16 -0.24
CA TYR A 49 2.11 -0.43 0.37
C TYR A 49 2.32 0.14 1.76
N GLU A 50 2.45 -0.76 2.73
CA GLU A 50 2.79 -0.42 4.10
C GLU A 50 4.06 -1.16 4.50
N TYR A 51 4.96 -0.45 5.17
CA TYR A 51 6.14 -1.04 5.81
C TYR A 51 6.33 -0.47 7.20
N SER A 52 6.72 -1.34 8.13
CA SER A 52 7.11 -1.00 9.48
C SER A 52 8.24 -1.93 9.90
N SER A 53 9.38 -1.35 10.30
CA SER A 53 10.58 -2.13 10.63
C SER A 53 10.43 -3.06 11.84
N ILE A 54 9.31 -2.96 12.57
CA ILE A 54 9.01 -3.79 13.75
C ILE A 54 7.83 -4.75 13.54
N ASN A 55 7.08 -4.63 12.44
CA ASN A 55 5.94 -5.49 12.18
C ASN A 55 6.38 -6.86 11.67
N PHE A 56 5.53 -7.88 11.83
CA PHE A 56 5.70 -9.18 11.19
C PHE A 56 4.38 -9.58 10.49
N PRO A 57 4.32 -9.62 9.15
CA PRO A 57 5.41 -9.27 8.22
C PRO A 57 5.78 -7.78 8.29
N THR A 58 7.02 -7.47 7.90
CA THR A 58 7.56 -6.10 7.93
C THR A 58 6.95 -5.20 6.85
N SER A 59 6.47 -5.78 5.77
CA SER A 59 5.74 -5.09 4.72
C SER A 59 4.47 -5.82 4.33
N ASN A 60 3.51 -5.07 3.80
CA ASN A 60 2.27 -5.59 3.26
C ASN A 60 1.85 -4.80 2.02
N PHE A 61 1.09 -5.46 1.14
CA PHE A 61 0.41 -4.84 0.01
C PHE A 61 -1.09 -5.13 0.11
N THR A 62 -1.90 -4.09 -0.09
CA THR A 62 -3.36 -4.19 -0.12
C THR A 62 -3.88 -3.47 -1.35
N ILE A 63 -4.80 -4.09 -2.08
CA ILE A 63 -5.54 -3.42 -3.17
C ILE A 63 -6.91 -3.05 -2.62
N LEU A 64 -7.31 -1.80 -2.84
CA LEU A 64 -8.60 -1.26 -2.45
C LEU A 64 -9.36 -0.86 -3.70
N ASP A 65 -10.67 -1.07 -3.71
CA ASP A 65 -11.49 -0.88 -4.92
C ASP A 65 -11.56 0.58 -5.37
N SER A 66 -11.42 1.52 -4.43
CA SER A 66 -11.59 2.95 -4.73
C SER A 66 -10.75 3.86 -3.83
N LEU A 67 -10.59 5.12 -4.27
CA LEU A 67 -10.01 6.19 -3.46
C LEU A 67 -10.84 6.48 -2.20
N GLU A 68 -12.17 6.31 -2.27
CA GLU A 68 -13.07 6.51 -1.12
C GLU A 68 -12.79 5.48 -0.03
N ASP A 69 -12.63 4.21 -0.40
CA ASP A 69 -12.28 3.14 0.55
C ASP A 69 -10.95 3.39 1.23
N TYR A 70 -9.95 3.83 0.46
CA TYR A 70 -8.65 4.24 0.99
C TYR A 70 -8.76 5.38 2.01
N ASN A 71 -9.53 6.42 1.71
CA ASN A 71 -9.73 7.54 2.63
C ASN A 71 -10.45 7.10 3.91
N ARG A 72 -11.48 6.26 3.79
CA ARG A 72 -12.21 5.70 4.94
C ARG A 72 -11.29 4.90 5.86
N ILE A 73 -10.38 4.09 5.31
CA ILE A 73 -9.39 3.35 6.10
C ILE A 73 -8.41 4.32 6.79
N CYS A 74 -7.94 5.34 6.08
CA CYS A 74 -7.05 6.35 6.64
C CYS A 74 -7.70 7.15 7.79
N GLU A 75 -9.01 7.37 7.75
CA GLU A 75 -9.74 8.02 8.84
C GLU A 75 -9.87 7.12 10.08
N GLN A 76 -10.00 5.80 9.87
CA GLN A 76 -10.12 4.81 10.95
C GLN A 76 -8.78 4.50 11.61
N ILE A 77 -7.69 4.55 10.85
CA ILE A 77 -6.36 4.22 11.32
C ILE A 77 -5.59 5.52 11.56
N HIS A 78 -5.30 5.83 12.83
CA HIS A 78 -4.40 6.92 13.23
C HIS A 78 -2.92 6.63 12.91
N TRP A 79 -2.62 6.01 11.76
CA TRP A 79 -1.25 5.73 11.35
C TRP A 79 -0.47 7.00 11.02
N VAL A 80 -1.18 8.10 10.77
CA VAL A 80 -0.63 9.42 10.47
C VAL A 80 -1.39 10.48 11.26
N LYS A 81 -0.70 11.17 12.16
CA LYS A 81 -1.12 12.45 12.73
C LYS A 81 -0.10 13.49 12.34
#